data_AF-A0A4C1ZZC7-F1
#
_entry.id   AF-A0A4C1ZZC7-F1
#
_cell.length_a   1.000
_cell.length_b   1.000
_cell.length_c   1.000
_cell.angle_alpha   90.00
_cell.angle_beta   90.00
_cell.angle_gamma   90.00
#
_symmetry.space_group_name_H-M   'P 1'
#
loop_
_entity.id
_entity.type
_entity.pdbx_description
1 polymer ?
#
loop_
_entity_poly.entity_id
_entity_poly.type
_entity_poly.pdbx_seq_one_letter_code
_entity_poly.pdbx_strand_id
1 'polypeptide(L)'
;MENVILKCRRLFQQFAVDMYVKVETERLAFIRFNQAKLRSEDYIHLRDAIHSDGDVQNIGRLTILPSTYIGSPRHMHEYAQDAMTYVRNYGTPDLFITVTCNPKWTEIERELEPGQNRKIAMT
;
A
#
# COMPACT_ATOMS: atom_id res chain seq x y z
N MET A 1 22.78 -8.97 21.52
CA MET A 1 22.66 -7.57 21.05
C MET A 1 21.22 -7.16 21.25
N GLU A 2 20.95 -6.26 22.19
CA GLU A 2 19.58 -5.79 22.41
C GLU A 2 19.19 -4.79 21.32
N ASN A 3 18.03 -5.00 20.67
CA ASN A 3 17.48 -4.06 19.71
C ASN A 3 16.86 -2.84 20.42
N VAL A 4 17.71 -1.92 20.88
CA VAL A 4 17.33 -0.70 21.62
C VAL A 4 16.28 0.12 20.88
N ILE A 5 16.35 0.14 19.54
CA ILE A 5 15.43 0.90 18.68
C ILE A 5 13.97 0.44 18.85
N LEU A 6 13.73 -0.86 18.97
CA LEU A 6 12.37 -1.42 19.15
C LEU A 6 11.81 -1.16 20.56
N LYS A 7 12.67 -0.90 21.54
CA LYS A 7 12.27 -0.56 22.92
C LYS A 7 11.71 0.87 23.05
N CYS A 8 11.94 1.74 22.06
CA CYS A 8 11.52 3.14 22.08
C CYS A 8 10.02 3.39 21.81
N ARG A 9 9.21 2.33 21.63
CA ARG A 9 7.73 2.36 21.48
C ARG A 9 7.24 3.46 20.54
N ARG A 10 6.55 4.47 21.09
CA ARG A 10 5.89 5.55 20.36
C ARG A 10 6.87 6.42 19.57
N LEU A 11 8.08 6.65 20.11
CA LEU A 11 9.07 7.47 19.44
C LEU A 11 9.58 6.78 18.17
N PHE A 12 9.81 5.47 18.23
CA PHE A 12 10.18 4.68 17.06
C PHE A 12 9.05 4.63 16.02
N GLN A 13 7.81 4.46 16.46
CA GLN A 13 6.65 4.49 15.56
C GLN A 13 6.51 5.84 14.84
N GLN A 14 6.65 6.95 15.56
CA GLN A 14 6.63 8.29 14.98
C GLN A 14 7.77 8.49 13.98
N PHE A 15 8.98 8.07 14.34
CA PHE A 15 10.14 8.14 13.44
C PHE A 15 9.93 7.30 12.18
N ALA A 16 9.45 6.06 12.31
CA ALA A 16 9.19 5.18 11.18
C ALA A 16 8.14 5.77 10.22
N VAL A 17 7.04 6.30 10.75
CA VAL A 17 5.99 6.96 9.95
C VAL A 17 6.51 8.22 9.28
N ASP A 18 7.25 9.07 10.00
CA ASP A 18 7.82 10.31 9.45
C ASP A 18 8.82 10.02 8.32
N MET A 19 9.71 9.03 8.50
CA MET A 19 10.63 8.59 7.46
C MET A 19 9.89 8.01 6.25
N TYR A 20 8.87 7.18 6.48
CA TYR A 20 8.06 6.61 5.40
C TYR A 20 7.39 7.71 4.58
N VAL A 21 6.74 8.68 5.23
CA VAL A 21 6.05 9.79 4.55
C VAL A 21 7.04 10.64 3.74
N LYS A 22 8.26 10.89 4.25
CA LYS A 22 9.30 11.61 3.51
C LYS A 22 9.70 10.88 2.23
N VAL A 23 10.05 9.60 2.34
CA VAL A 23 10.44 8.77 1.19
C VAL A 23 9.30 8.69 0.17
N GLU A 24 8.07 8.52 0.64
CA GLU A 24 6.91 8.38 -0.24
C GLU A 24 6.57 9.70 -0.94
N THR A 25 6.77 10.84 -0.27
CA THR A 25 6.62 12.16 -0.87
C THR A 25 7.63 12.39 -2.00
N GLU A 26 8.90 12.00 -1.79
CA GLU A 26 9.94 12.10 -2.83
C GLU A 26 9.63 11.18 -4.03
N ARG A 27 9.15 9.97 -3.77
CA ARG A 27 8.71 9.03 -4.83
C ARG A 27 7.57 9.60 -5.66
N LEU A 28 6.55 10.16 -5.02
CA LEU A 28 5.42 10.79 -5.71
C LEU A 28 5.87 12.02 -6.50
N ALA A 29 6.78 12.83 -5.96
CA ALA A 29 7.37 13.95 -6.68
C ALA A 29 8.13 13.46 -7.93
N PHE A 30 8.96 12.41 -7.80
CA PHE A 30 9.65 11.80 -8.92
C PHE A 30 8.68 11.34 -10.01
N ILE A 31 7.62 10.62 -9.63
CA ILE A 31 6.59 10.16 -10.57
C ILE A 31 5.93 11.35 -11.27
N ARG A 32 5.61 12.41 -10.53
CA ARG A 32 4.97 13.62 -11.07
C ARG A 32 5.84 14.36 -12.08
N PHE A 33 7.15 14.48 -11.84
CA PHE A 33 8.06 15.23 -12.71
C PHE A 33 8.60 14.39 -13.88
N ASN A 34 8.70 13.07 -13.74
CA ASN A 34 9.27 12.18 -14.77
C ASN A 34 8.25 11.38 -15.57
N GLN A 35 7.00 11.85 -15.66
CA GLN A 35 5.91 11.19 -16.42
C GLN A 35 6.33 10.80 -17.85
N ALA A 36 6.95 11.71 -18.60
CA ALA A 36 7.40 11.44 -19.98
C ALA A 36 8.38 10.25 -20.07
N LYS A 37 9.29 10.12 -19.11
CA LYS A 37 10.25 9.01 -19.04
C LYS A 37 9.58 7.69 -18.61
N LEU A 38 8.48 7.76 -17.86
CA LEU A 38 7.68 6.62 -17.42
C LEU A 38 6.73 6.09 -18.51
N ARG A 39 6.97 6.45 -19.79
CA ARG A 39 6.10 6.15 -20.93
C ARG A 39 4.65 6.63 -20.71
N SER A 40 4.46 7.79 -20.06
CA SER A 40 3.13 8.37 -19.83
C SER A 40 2.32 8.50 -21.13
N GLU A 41 2.99 8.63 -22.27
CA GLU A 41 2.41 8.80 -23.62
C GLU A 41 1.56 7.60 -24.08
N ASP A 42 1.99 6.36 -23.82
CA ASP A 42 1.17 5.16 -24.09
C ASP A 42 -0.15 5.20 -23.31
N TYR A 43 -0.14 5.86 -22.14
CA TYR A 43 -1.30 6.02 -21.28
C TYR A 43 -2.15 7.26 -21.60
N ILE A 44 -1.63 8.23 -22.37
CA ILE A 44 -2.42 9.35 -22.89
C ILE A 44 -3.44 8.82 -23.90
N HIS A 45 -3.06 7.89 -24.78
CA HIS A 45 -4.01 7.28 -25.73
C HIS A 45 -5.10 6.45 -25.04
N LEU A 46 -4.75 5.71 -23.97
CA LEU A 46 -5.75 5.00 -23.13
C LEU A 46 -6.66 5.99 -22.39
N ARG A 47 -6.11 7.11 -21.91
CA ARG A 47 -6.86 8.18 -21.27
C ARG A 47 -7.83 8.82 -22.26
N ASP A 48 -7.40 9.14 -23.47
CA ASP A 48 -8.20 9.79 -24.51
C ASP A 48 -9.34 8.88 -24.97
N ALA A 49 -9.12 7.56 -25.03
CA ALA A 49 -10.17 6.57 -25.26
C ALA A 49 -11.22 6.49 -24.13
N ILE A 50 -10.87 6.92 -22.90
CA ILE A 50 -11.77 6.97 -21.73
C ILE A 50 -12.40 8.36 -21.56
N HIS A 51 -11.72 9.43 -21.98
CA HIS A 51 -12.13 10.84 -21.82
C HIS A 51 -13.01 11.38 -22.96
N SER A 52 -13.36 10.56 -23.95
CA SER A 52 -14.32 10.97 -25.00
C SER A 52 -15.74 11.27 -24.47
N ASP A 53 -15.98 11.17 -23.16
CA ASP A 53 -17.28 11.36 -22.50
C ASP A 53 -17.29 12.50 -21.45
N GLY A 54 -16.26 13.34 -21.32
CA GLY A 54 -16.25 14.37 -20.26
C GLY A 54 -15.24 15.52 -20.38
N ASP A 55 -15.76 16.72 -20.20
CA ASP A 55 -15.19 18.07 -20.33
C ASP A 55 -13.72 18.26 -19.87
N VAL A 56 -12.89 18.77 -20.78
CA VAL A 56 -11.41 18.78 -20.71
C VAL A 56 -10.85 20.05 -20.05
N GLN A 57 -11.68 21.04 -19.74
CA GLN A 57 -11.21 22.38 -19.34
C GLN A 57 -10.91 22.56 -17.84
N ASN A 58 -11.33 21.64 -16.95
CA ASN A 58 -11.21 21.81 -15.49
C ASN A 58 -10.33 20.79 -14.75
N ILE A 59 -9.69 19.86 -15.46
CA ILE A 59 -8.91 18.81 -14.82
C ILE A 59 -7.46 19.28 -14.72
N GLY A 60 -7.02 19.66 -13.53
CA GLY A 60 -5.60 19.94 -13.23
C GLY A 60 -4.68 18.83 -13.75
N ARG A 61 -3.39 19.11 -13.92
CA ARG A 61 -2.42 18.20 -14.58
C ARG A 61 -2.53 16.75 -14.05
N LEU A 62 -3.16 15.88 -14.83
CA LEU A 62 -3.35 14.47 -14.48
C LEU A 62 -2.00 13.77 -14.40
N THR A 63 -1.64 13.27 -13.22
CA THR A 63 -0.42 12.47 -13.01
C THR A 63 -0.81 11.00 -12.95
N ILE A 64 -0.26 10.20 -13.86
CA ILE A 64 -0.59 8.78 -14.02
C ILE A 64 0.36 7.98 -13.11
N LEU A 65 -0.20 7.36 -12.06
CA LEU A 65 0.57 6.49 -11.16
C LEU A 65 0.82 5.11 -11.80
N PRO A 66 2.07 4.62 -11.87
CA PRO A 66 2.35 3.28 -12.42
C PRO A 66 1.74 2.16 -11.56
N SER A 67 1.57 0.96 -12.11
CA SER A 67 1.05 -0.20 -11.35
C SER A 67 1.96 -0.67 -10.23
N THR A 68 3.25 -0.36 -10.33
CA THR A 68 4.23 -0.57 -9.26
C THR A 68 3.94 0.27 -8.01
N TYR A 69 3.12 1.31 -8.10
CA TYR A 69 2.67 2.09 -6.96
C TYR A 69 1.51 1.38 -6.25
N ILE A 70 1.76 0.93 -5.02
CA ILE A 70 0.79 0.21 -4.19
C ILE A 70 -0.43 1.09 -3.93
N GLY A 71 -1.63 0.52 -4.16
CA GLY A 71 -2.89 1.23 -4.01
C GLY A 71 -3.25 2.19 -5.16
N SER A 72 -2.44 2.28 -6.22
CA SER A 72 -2.88 2.97 -7.43
C SER A 72 -4.06 2.21 -8.09
N PRO A 73 -4.92 2.90 -8.86
CA PRO A 73 -5.99 2.22 -9.61
C PRO A 73 -5.49 1.08 -10.48
N ARG A 74 -4.30 1.24 -11.09
CA ARG A 74 -3.66 0.20 -11.92
C ARG A 74 -3.18 -0.99 -11.11
N HIS A 75 -2.55 -0.74 -9.97
CA HIS A 75 -2.14 -1.79 -9.04
C HIS A 75 -3.34 -2.65 -8.67
N MET A 76 -4.43 -2.03 -8.22
CA MET A 76 -5.65 -2.76 -7.85
C MET A 76 -6.27 -3.52 -9.04
N HIS A 77 -6.21 -2.94 -10.25
CA HIS A 77 -6.71 -3.59 -11.45
C HIS A 77 -5.89 -4.83 -11.82
N GLU A 78 -4.56 -4.74 -11.81
CA GLU A 78 -3.66 -5.88 -12.04
C GLU A 78 -3.90 -6.98 -11.01
N TYR A 79 -4.01 -6.65 -9.72
CA TYR A 79 -4.34 -7.63 -8.67
C TYR A 79 -5.69 -8.31 -8.89
N ALA A 80 -6.70 -7.57 -9.36
CA ALA A 80 -8.00 -8.16 -9.69
C ALA A 80 -7.89 -9.11 -10.89
N GLN A 81 -7.15 -8.74 -11.94
CA GLN A 81 -6.92 -9.60 -13.10
C GLN A 81 -6.13 -10.86 -12.73
N ASP A 82 -5.11 -10.72 -11.90
CA ASP A 82 -4.33 -11.84 -11.38
C ASP A 82 -5.21 -12.78 -10.56
N ALA A 83 -6.02 -12.25 -9.64
CA ALA A 83 -6.96 -13.06 -8.85
C ALA A 83 -7.94 -13.83 -9.76
N MET A 84 -8.50 -13.18 -10.78
CA MET A 84 -9.36 -13.84 -11.77
C MET A 84 -8.63 -14.93 -12.56
N THR A 85 -7.35 -14.70 -12.87
CA THR A 85 -6.50 -15.67 -13.56
C THR A 85 -6.21 -16.88 -12.67
N TYR A 86 -5.93 -16.67 -11.39
CA TYR A 86 -5.78 -17.74 -10.41
C TYR A 86 -7.06 -18.57 -10.30
N VAL A 87 -8.22 -17.93 -10.15
CA VAL A 87 -9.51 -18.62 -10.06
C VAL A 87 -9.79 -19.42 -11.33
N ARG A 88 -9.48 -18.86 -12.51
CA ARG A 88 -9.65 -19.56 -13.78
C ARG A 88 -8.76 -20.79 -13.92
N ASN A 89 -7.51 -20.70 -13.46
CA ASN A 89 -6.52 -21.77 -13.65
C ASN A 89 -6.58 -22.84 -12.57
N TYR A 90 -6.89 -22.48 -11.33
CA TYR A 90 -6.80 -23.34 -10.15
C TYR A 90 -8.14 -23.57 -9.44
N GLY A 91 -9.21 -22.91 -9.88
CA GLY A 91 -10.52 -22.98 -9.23
C GLY A 91 -10.70 -21.96 -8.10
N THR A 92 -11.89 -21.95 -7.51
CA THR A 92 -12.23 -21.03 -6.42
C THR A 92 -11.45 -21.39 -5.15
N PRO A 93 -11.00 -20.41 -4.37
CA PRO A 93 -10.36 -20.68 -3.09
C PRO A 93 -11.37 -21.25 -2.09
N ASP A 94 -11.05 -22.41 -1.51
CA ASP A 94 -11.91 -23.09 -0.53
C ASP A 94 -11.50 -22.83 0.93
N LEU A 95 -10.31 -22.26 1.15
CA LEU A 95 -9.75 -22.01 2.48
C LEU A 95 -9.69 -20.52 2.80
N PHE A 96 -10.41 -20.12 3.84
CA PHE A 96 -10.30 -18.79 4.43
C PHE A 96 -9.80 -18.92 5.87
N ILE A 97 -8.60 -18.42 6.15
CA ILE A 97 -8.01 -18.43 7.51
C ILE A 97 -8.28 -17.08 8.17
N THR A 98 -9.10 -17.09 9.20
CA THR A 98 -9.28 -15.92 10.08
C THR A 98 -8.41 -16.10 11.32
N VAL A 99 -7.36 -15.30 11.44
CA VAL A 99 -6.59 -15.21 12.68
C VAL A 99 -7.24 -14.15 13.57
N THR A 100 -7.85 -14.59 14.67
CA THR A 100 -8.28 -13.69 15.73
C THR A 100 -7.12 -13.52 16.70
N CYS A 101 -6.82 -12.29 17.10
CA CYS A 101 -5.81 -12.02 18.13
C CYS A 101 -6.49 -11.29 19.28
N ASN A 102 -6.80 -12.02 20.35
CA ASN A 102 -7.24 -11.39 21.58
C ASN A 102 -6.02 -11.18 22.47
N PRO A 103 -5.64 -9.94 22.78
CA PRO A 103 -4.45 -9.68 23.57
C PRO A 103 -4.54 -10.25 25.02
N LYS A 104 -5.71 -10.79 25.44
CA LYS A 104 -6.02 -11.40 26.76
C LYS A 104 -5.57 -12.84 26.87
N TRP A 105 -5.05 -13.39 25.79
CA TRP A 105 -4.59 -14.75 25.77
C TRP A 105 -3.28 -14.92 26.51
N THR A 106 -3.21 -16.00 27.27
CA THR A 106 -2.06 -16.37 28.10
C THR A 106 -0.77 -16.52 27.31
N GLU A 107 -0.89 -16.92 26.04
CA GLU A 107 0.19 -17.04 25.08
C GLU A 107 0.81 -15.67 24.83
N ILE A 108 -0.01 -14.63 24.68
CA ILE A 108 0.48 -13.27 24.50
C ILE A 108 1.13 -12.77 25.79
N GLU A 109 0.54 -13.07 26.95
CA GLU A 109 1.09 -12.66 28.25
C GLU A 109 2.45 -13.31 28.55
N ARG A 110 2.65 -14.56 28.13
CA ARG A 110 3.92 -15.29 28.31
C ARG A 110 5.06 -14.75 27.46
N GLU A 111 4.76 -14.26 26.26
CA GLU A 111 5.75 -13.76 25.32
C GLU A 111 6.07 -12.25 25.51
N LEU A 112 5.47 -11.58 26.52
CA LEU A 112 5.76 -10.18 26.85
C LEU A 112 7.02 -10.05 27.72
N GLU A 113 7.92 -9.14 27.35
CA GLU A 113 9.09 -8.78 28.15
C GLU A 113 8.72 -7.88 29.36
N PRO A 114 9.55 -7.85 30.44
CA PRO A 114 9.31 -7.01 31.60
C PRO A 114 9.07 -5.53 31.22
N GLY A 115 7.92 -5.02 31.63
CA GLY A 115 7.50 -3.64 31.37
C GLY A 115 6.72 -3.43 30.07
N GLN A 116 6.58 -4.42 29.18
CA GLN A 116 5.75 -4.31 27.97
C GLN A 116 4.25 -4.33 28.29
N ASN A 117 3.51 -3.45 27.61
CA ASN A 117 2.06 -3.38 27.76
C ASN A 117 1.39 -4.05 26.57
N ARG A 118 0.48 -4.95 26.89
CA ARG A 118 -0.46 -5.56 25.99
C ARG A 118 -1.32 -4.49 25.28
N LYS A 119 -1.10 -4.28 23.99
CA LYS A 119 -1.95 -3.42 23.15
C LYS A 119 -2.18 -4.08 21.80
N ILE A 120 -3.42 -4.00 21.30
CA ILE A 120 -3.69 -4.28 19.88
C ILE A 120 -3.24 -3.03 19.13
N ALA A 121 -2.23 -3.15 18.28
CA ALA A 121 -1.95 -2.13 17.29
C ALA A 121 -2.98 -2.30 16.17
N MET A 122 -4.16 -1.71 16.32
CA MET A 122 -4.96 -1.34 15.15
C MET A 122 -4.41 0.02 14.71
N THR A 123 -3.54 -0.01 13.70
CA THR A 123 -3.15 1.16 12.91
C THR A 123 -3.75 0.98 11.54
#